data_AF-A0A9Q7FF38-F1
#
_entry.id   AF-A0A9Q7FF38-F1
#
_cell.length_a   1.000
_cell.length_b   1.000
_cell.length_c   1.000
_cell.angle_alpha   90.00
_cell.angle_beta   90.00
_cell.angle_gamma   90.00
#
_symmetry.space_group_name_H-M   'P 1'
#
loop_
_entity.id
_entity.type
_entity.pdbx_description
1 polymer ?
#
loop_
_entity_poly.entity_id
_entity_poly.type
_entity_poly.pdbx_seq_one_letter_code
_entity_poly.pdbx_strand_id
1 'polypeptide(L)'
;MSIDLARRLAAGEASVDVIKRINESMAAHSSIIKTISSAGEIAKVLSQISDTGKIMERFKVSLPKVDLKLPDPSQRIQASLPRPLDDLPSYIPPTMAATRPDVPDSNLSSASKKATQINTPGDLGQMIRRARETRRLSQQAFADLAGVGRRFISELENGKATLEFDKVLTVLRAAGISMFARDR
;
A
#
# COMPACT_ATOMS: atom_id res chain seq x y z
N MET A 1 -2.07 16.48 -34.74
CA MET A 1 -3.44 16.43 -34.16
C MET A 1 -3.47 16.65 -32.64
N SER A 2 -2.37 17.08 -32.00
CA SER A 2 -2.27 17.14 -30.52
C SER A 2 -2.20 18.57 -29.97
N ILE A 3 -1.98 19.57 -30.84
CA ILE A 3 -1.90 20.99 -30.46
C ILE A 3 -3.30 21.64 -30.40
N ASP A 4 -4.25 21.09 -31.16
CA ASP A 4 -5.62 21.63 -31.28
C ASP A 4 -6.48 21.35 -30.03
N LEU A 5 -6.24 20.21 -29.36
CA LEU A 5 -6.94 19.83 -28.13
C LEU A 5 -6.61 20.76 -26.95
N ALA A 6 -5.35 21.18 -26.83
CA ALA A 6 -4.90 22.11 -25.80
C ALA A 6 -5.46 23.52 -26.02
N ARG A 7 -5.63 23.95 -27.28
CA ARG A 7 -6.27 25.23 -27.62
C ARG A 7 -7.76 25.23 -27.32
N ARG A 8 -8.44 24.10 -27.50
CA ARG A 8 -9.87 23.92 -27.21
C ARG A 8 -10.19 23.75 -25.72
N LEU A 9 -9.21 23.32 -24.91
CA LEU A 9 -9.32 23.34 -23.43
C LEU A 9 -9.14 24.74 -22.83
N ALA A 10 -8.41 25.63 -23.51
CA ALA A 10 -8.21 27.02 -23.09
C ALA A 10 -9.40 27.94 -23.44
N ALA A 11 -10.22 27.57 -24.42
CA ALA A 11 -11.50 28.22 -24.70
C ALA A 11 -12.59 27.55 -23.87
N GLY A 12 -13.14 28.26 -22.88
CA GLY A 12 -14.10 27.78 -21.88
C GLY A 12 -15.48 27.37 -22.41
N GLU A 13 -15.54 26.50 -23.40
CA GLU A 13 -16.74 25.89 -23.96
C GLU A 13 -16.71 24.36 -23.81
N ALA A 14 -16.31 23.86 -22.64
CA ALA A 14 -16.77 22.54 -22.19
C ALA A 14 -18.25 22.68 -21.78
N SER A 15 -19.10 22.94 -22.78
CA SER A 15 -20.49 23.30 -22.66
C SER A 15 -21.27 22.12 -22.07
N VAL A 16 -21.92 22.42 -20.94
CA VAL A 16 -23.09 21.82 -20.27
C VAL A 16 -23.51 20.39 -20.64
N ASP A 17 -23.56 20.02 -21.92
CA ASP A 17 -23.86 18.68 -22.43
C ASP A 17 -22.88 17.61 -21.92
N VAL A 18 -21.60 17.92 -21.78
CA VAL A 18 -20.62 16.96 -21.22
C VAL A 18 -20.92 16.71 -19.75
N ILE A 19 -21.25 17.77 -19.00
CA ILE A 19 -21.61 17.70 -17.57
C ILE A 19 -22.93 16.94 -17.41
N LYS A 20 -23.90 17.18 -18.30
CA LYS A 20 -25.20 16.48 -18.29
C LYS A 20 -25.05 14.99 -18.57
N ARG A 21 -24.22 14.60 -19.55
CA ARG A 21 -23.92 13.19 -19.85
C ARG A 21 -23.20 12.49 -18.70
N ILE A 22 -22.29 13.20 -18.02
CA ILE A 22 -21.62 12.66 -16.81
C ILE A 22 -22.65 12.48 -15.69
N ASN A 23 -23.56 13.43 -15.48
CA ASN A 23 -24.59 13.34 -14.44
C ASN A 23 -25.60 12.21 -14.71
N GLU A 24 -26.03 12.04 -15.96
CA GLU A 24 -26.91 10.93 -16.37
C GLU A 24 -26.21 9.57 -16.20
N SER A 25 -24.92 9.48 -16.55
CA SER A 25 -24.09 8.28 -16.31
C SER A 25 -23.90 7.99 -14.82
N MET A 26 -23.72 9.01 -13.99
CA MET A 26 -23.58 8.86 -12.54
C MET A 26 -24.92 8.46 -11.87
N ALA A 27 -26.06 8.94 -12.38
CA ALA A 27 -27.39 8.54 -11.91
C ALA A 27 -27.68 7.06 -12.21
N ALA A 28 -27.26 6.55 -13.37
CA ALA A 28 -27.36 5.13 -13.72
C ALA A 28 -26.48 4.22 -12.85
N HIS A 29 -25.30 4.71 -12.43
CA HIS A 29 -24.47 3.98 -11.45
C HIS A 29 -25.02 4.10 -10.01
N SER A 30 -25.74 5.19 -9.68
CA SER A 30 -26.38 5.37 -8.37
C SER A 30 -27.45 4.31 -8.09
N SER A 31 -28.24 3.89 -9.09
CA SER A 31 -29.23 2.83 -8.94
C SER A 31 -28.59 1.46 -8.69
N ILE A 32 -27.45 1.16 -9.32
CA ILE A 32 -26.63 -0.04 -9.05
C ILE A 32 -26.07 0.03 -7.61
N ILE A 33 -25.60 1.18 -7.17
CA ILE A 33 -25.09 1.36 -5.81
C ILE A 33 -26.23 1.29 -4.78
N LYS A 34 -27.44 1.77 -5.08
CA LYS A 34 -28.62 1.65 -4.20
C LYS A 34 -29.11 0.21 -4.07
N THR A 35 -29.07 -0.60 -5.13
CA THR A 35 -29.38 -2.04 -5.06
C THR A 35 -28.35 -2.81 -4.24
N ILE A 36 -27.08 -2.39 -4.27
CA ILE A 36 -26.02 -2.92 -3.40
C ILE A 36 -26.10 -2.37 -1.97
N SER A 37 -26.81 -1.25 -1.74
CA SER A 37 -26.91 -0.60 -0.43
C SER A 37 -27.99 -1.21 0.48
N SER A 38 -28.91 -2.02 -0.06
CA SER A 38 -29.88 -2.74 0.75
C SER A 38 -29.31 -4.12 1.10
N ALA A 39 -28.75 -4.23 2.30
CA ALA A 39 -28.31 -5.51 2.86
C ALA A 39 -29.41 -6.60 2.81
N GLY A 40 -30.69 -6.20 2.82
CA GLY A 40 -31.84 -7.10 2.69
C GLY A 40 -32.01 -7.70 1.29
N GLU A 41 -31.69 -6.97 0.22
CA GLU A 41 -31.76 -7.49 -1.15
C GLU A 41 -30.58 -8.40 -1.48
N ILE A 42 -29.38 -8.05 -0.99
CA ILE A 42 -28.19 -8.90 -1.08
C ILE A 42 -28.44 -10.23 -0.35
N ALA A 43 -29.03 -10.20 0.84
CA ALA A 43 -29.37 -11.41 1.59
C ALA A 43 -30.39 -12.30 0.84
N LYS A 44 -31.36 -11.68 0.14
CA LYS A 44 -32.35 -12.40 -0.67
C LYS A 44 -31.76 -13.03 -1.93
N VAL A 45 -30.80 -12.37 -2.58
CA VAL A 45 -30.09 -12.92 -3.74
C VAL A 45 -29.12 -14.03 -3.31
N LEU A 46 -28.38 -13.84 -2.21
CA LEU A 46 -27.48 -14.87 -1.69
C LEU A 46 -28.24 -16.11 -1.19
N SER A 47 -29.43 -15.95 -0.62
CA SER A 47 -30.26 -17.10 -0.22
C SER A 47 -30.79 -17.91 -1.39
N GLN A 48 -30.99 -17.28 -2.56
CA GLN A 48 -31.31 -17.97 -3.81
C GLN A 48 -30.09 -18.70 -4.41
N ILE A 49 -28.88 -18.25 -4.09
CA ILE A 49 -27.60 -18.86 -4.53
C ILE A 49 -27.14 -19.98 -3.57
N SER A 50 -27.81 -20.17 -2.42
CA SER A 50 -27.54 -21.23 -1.42
C SER A 50 -27.70 -22.67 -1.91
N ASP A 51 -27.94 -22.90 -3.20
CA ASP A 51 -27.83 -24.21 -3.86
C ASP A 51 -26.34 -24.65 -4.02
N THR A 52 -25.45 -24.21 -3.13
CA THR A 52 -24.03 -24.60 -3.03
C THR A 52 -23.85 -26.10 -2.82
N GLY A 53 -24.88 -26.79 -2.31
CA GLY A 53 -24.92 -28.26 -2.23
C GLY A 53 -24.82 -28.95 -3.60
N LYS A 54 -25.40 -28.39 -4.66
CA LYS A 54 -25.30 -28.95 -6.03
C LYS A 54 -23.92 -28.75 -6.65
N ILE A 55 -23.21 -27.69 -6.27
CA ILE A 55 -21.84 -27.43 -6.74
C ILE A 55 -20.89 -28.44 -6.08
N MET A 56 -21.07 -28.75 -4.80
CA MET A 56 -20.28 -29.79 -4.12
C MET A 56 -20.51 -31.20 -4.70
N GLU A 57 -21.74 -31.56 -5.08
CA GLU A 57 -22.02 -32.83 -5.78
C GLU A 57 -21.27 -32.94 -7.12
N ARG A 58 -21.11 -31.83 -7.86
CA ARG A 58 -20.34 -31.81 -9.11
C ARG A 58 -18.83 -31.96 -8.92
N PHE A 59 -18.32 -31.65 -7.73
CA PHE A 59 -16.91 -31.82 -7.37
C PHE A 59 -16.59 -33.17 -6.70
N LYS A 60 -17.55 -34.12 -6.68
CA LYS A 60 -17.27 -35.55 -6.37
C LYS A 60 -16.45 -36.27 -7.44
N VAL A 61 -15.71 -35.55 -8.29
CA VAL A 61 -14.64 -36.15 -9.07
C VAL A 61 -13.51 -36.42 -8.11
N SER A 62 -13.31 -37.69 -7.79
CA SER A 62 -12.24 -38.21 -6.93
C SER A 62 -10.93 -37.55 -7.33
N LEU A 63 -10.42 -36.66 -6.47
CA LEU A 63 -9.10 -36.06 -6.62
C LEU A 63 -8.10 -37.23 -6.70
N PRO A 64 -7.26 -37.31 -7.74
CA PRO A 64 -6.26 -38.37 -7.83
C PRO A 64 -5.36 -38.29 -6.59
N LYS A 65 -5.30 -39.37 -5.82
CA LYS A 65 -4.34 -39.49 -4.72
C LYS A 65 -2.95 -39.53 -5.33
N VAL A 66 -2.29 -38.37 -5.40
CA VAL A 66 -0.88 -38.29 -5.75
C VAL A 66 -0.11 -38.67 -4.49
N ASP A 67 0.31 -39.93 -4.40
CA ASP A 67 1.26 -40.38 -3.39
C ASP A 67 2.64 -39.78 -3.73
N LEU A 68 2.89 -38.56 -3.25
CA LEU A 68 4.23 -37.98 -3.26
C LEU A 68 5.09 -38.74 -2.23
N LYS A 69 5.94 -39.65 -2.72
CA LYS A 69 7.04 -40.21 -1.93
C LYS A 69 8.06 -39.10 -1.65
N LEU A 70 7.83 -38.34 -0.58
CA LEU A 70 8.81 -37.40 -0.05
C LEU A 70 9.93 -38.20 0.64
N PRO A 71 11.22 -37.93 0.34
CA PRO A 71 12.32 -38.49 1.12
C PRO A 71 12.25 -37.95 2.56
N ASP A 72 12.53 -38.83 3.52
CA ASP A 72 12.53 -38.51 4.95
C ASP A 72 13.46 -37.32 5.23
N PRO A 73 12.98 -36.21 5.83
CA PRO A 73 13.81 -35.03 6.12
C PRO A 73 14.99 -35.34 7.06
N SER A 74 14.99 -36.52 7.67
CA SER A 74 16.04 -37.02 8.56
C SER A 74 17.29 -37.52 7.84
N GLN A 75 17.28 -37.65 6.51
CA GLN A 75 18.50 -37.95 5.74
C GLN A 75 19.41 -36.71 5.72
N ARG A 76 20.35 -36.68 6.68
CA ARG A 76 21.48 -35.74 6.68
C ARG A 76 22.20 -35.85 5.34
N ILE A 77 22.02 -34.86 4.47
CA ILE A 77 22.89 -34.66 3.32
C ILE A 77 24.25 -34.27 3.90
N GLN A 78 25.19 -35.24 3.97
CA GLN A 78 26.60 -34.92 4.17
C GLN A 78 27.13 -34.33 2.86
N ALA A 79 26.85 -33.05 2.63
CA ALA A 79 27.60 -32.29 1.65
C ALA A 79 28.98 -32.01 2.23
N SER A 80 30.00 -32.72 1.75
CA SER A 80 31.38 -32.27 1.97
C SER A 80 31.55 -30.93 1.25
N LEU A 81 32.05 -29.94 1.97
CA LEU A 81 32.38 -28.64 1.40
C LEU A 81 33.43 -28.87 0.28
N PRO A 82 33.28 -28.27 -0.91
CA PRO A 82 34.32 -28.34 -1.93
C PRO A 82 35.67 -27.89 -1.35
N ARG A 83 36.76 -28.52 -1.82
CA ARG A 83 38.14 -28.36 -1.34
C ARG A 83 38.48 -26.88 -1.02
N PRO A 84 39.28 -26.62 0.05
CA PRO A 84 39.80 -25.28 0.29
C PRO A 84 40.55 -24.79 -0.96
N LEU A 85 40.31 -23.53 -1.31
CA LEU A 85 40.85 -22.90 -2.51
C LEU A 85 42.34 -22.59 -2.29
N ASP A 86 43.20 -23.59 -2.44
CA ASP A 86 44.64 -23.47 -2.15
C ASP A 86 45.45 -22.76 -3.25
N ASP A 87 44.84 -22.40 -4.38
CA ASP A 87 45.52 -21.73 -5.51
C ASP A 87 44.85 -20.39 -5.90
N LEU A 88 44.63 -19.50 -4.93
CA LEU A 88 44.43 -18.09 -5.25
C LEU A 88 45.82 -17.42 -5.39
N PRO A 89 46.23 -16.94 -6.58
CA PRO A 89 47.37 -16.05 -6.65
C PRO A 89 47.08 -14.88 -5.73
N SER A 90 48.01 -14.57 -4.83
CA SER A 90 47.85 -13.55 -3.79
C SER A 90 47.20 -12.31 -4.40
N TYR A 91 45.96 -12.02 -4.02
CA TYR A 91 45.26 -10.85 -4.49
C TYR A 91 46.02 -9.62 -4.00
N ILE A 92 46.79 -9.01 -4.89
CA ILE A 92 47.44 -7.72 -4.67
C ILE A 92 46.39 -6.67 -5.05
N PRO A 93 45.78 -5.94 -4.10
CA PRO A 93 44.97 -4.78 -4.46
C PRO A 93 45.90 -3.77 -5.15
N PRO A 94 45.55 -3.22 -6.32
CA PRO A 94 46.36 -2.21 -6.96
C PRO A 94 46.32 -0.92 -6.14
N THR A 95 47.42 -0.64 -5.42
CA THR A 95 47.68 0.67 -4.82
C THR A 95 48.12 1.63 -5.92
N MET A 96 47.21 2.55 -6.25
CA MET A 96 47.40 3.90 -6.81
C MET A 96 48.46 4.13 -7.92
N ALA A 97 47.97 4.29 -9.16
CA ALA A 97 48.52 5.24 -10.12
C ALA A 97 47.37 6.11 -10.66
N ALA A 98 47.58 7.41 -10.63
CA ALA A 98 46.60 8.46 -10.88
C ALA A 98 46.00 8.40 -12.30
N THR A 99 44.66 8.47 -12.35
CA THR A 99 43.76 9.09 -13.35
C THR A 99 42.48 8.25 -13.36
N ARG A 100 41.59 8.52 -12.41
CA ARG A 100 40.19 8.07 -12.51
C ARG A 100 39.53 8.98 -13.55
N PRO A 101 38.96 8.46 -14.64
CA PRO A 101 38.05 9.25 -15.47
C PRO A 101 36.81 9.51 -14.61
N ASP A 102 36.56 10.79 -14.34
CA ASP A 102 35.30 11.38 -13.87
C ASP A 102 34.29 10.38 -13.31
N VAL A 103 34.45 10.06 -12.03
CA VAL A 103 33.29 9.72 -11.21
C VAL A 103 32.62 11.08 -10.99
N PRO A 104 31.51 11.41 -11.69
CA PRO A 104 30.82 12.65 -11.41
C PRO A 104 30.48 12.63 -9.93
N ASP A 105 30.94 13.66 -9.22
CA ASP A 105 30.79 13.80 -7.79
C ASP A 105 29.42 13.28 -7.39
N SER A 106 29.45 12.30 -6.51
CA SER A 106 28.29 11.74 -5.83
C SER A 106 27.64 12.83 -5.00
N ASN A 107 26.97 13.76 -5.68
CA ASN A 107 25.81 14.43 -5.18
C ASN A 107 24.71 13.35 -5.18
N LEU A 108 24.88 12.37 -4.28
CA LEU A 108 23.79 11.91 -3.44
C LEU A 108 23.38 13.14 -2.63
N SER A 109 22.82 14.13 -3.33
CA SER A 109 21.79 15.02 -2.87
C SER A 109 20.73 14.06 -2.37
N SER A 110 20.99 13.62 -1.15
CA SER A 110 20.04 13.08 -0.24
C SER A 110 18.82 13.94 -0.51
N ALA A 111 17.79 13.31 -1.06
CA ALA A 111 16.44 13.73 -0.77
C ALA A 111 16.33 13.59 0.76
N SER A 112 16.98 14.50 1.49
CA SER A 112 16.85 14.71 2.91
C SER A 112 15.40 15.11 3.00
N LYS A 113 14.55 14.10 3.19
CA LYS A 113 13.14 14.26 3.48
C LYS A 113 13.15 15.25 4.63
N LYS A 114 12.81 16.51 4.34
CA LYS A 114 12.93 17.61 5.29
C LYS A 114 12.31 17.16 6.60
N ALA A 115 13.11 17.14 7.67
CA ALA A 115 12.59 16.93 9.01
C ALA A 115 11.57 18.03 9.28
N THR A 116 10.31 17.64 9.46
CA THR A 116 9.23 18.59 9.76
C THR A 116 9.16 18.72 11.27
N GLN A 117 9.36 19.93 11.78
CA GLN A 117 9.20 20.21 13.20
C GLN A 117 7.72 20.12 13.57
N ILE A 118 7.41 19.37 14.63
CA ILE A 118 6.05 19.20 15.15
C ILE A 118 5.95 20.05 16.41
N ASN A 119 5.21 21.16 16.33
CA ASN A 119 5.01 22.07 17.45
C ASN A 119 3.62 21.92 18.08
N THR A 120 2.66 21.37 17.32
CA THR A 120 1.28 21.16 17.75
C THR A 120 0.79 19.75 17.41
N PRO A 121 -0.24 19.23 18.12
CA PRO A 121 -0.91 17.99 17.74
C PRO A 121 -1.48 18.02 16.31
N GLY A 122 -1.87 19.20 15.83
CA GLY A 122 -2.34 19.40 14.46
C GLY A 122 -1.27 19.13 13.41
N ASP A 123 -0.01 19.49 13.67
CA ASP A 123 1.12 19.20 12.76
C ASP A 123 1.30 17.69 12.58
N LEU A 124 1.20 16.95 13.70
CA LEU A 124 1.26 15.49 13.70
C LEU A 124 0.07 14.89 12.94
N GLY A 125 -1.15 15.37 13.22
CA GLY A 125 -2.38 14.94 12.54
C GLY A 125 -2.33 15.13 11.03
N GLN A 126 -1.83 16.29 10.56
CA GLN A 126 -1.64 16.55 9.13
C GLN A 126 -0.61 15.61 8.50
N MET A 127 0.49 15.32 9.19
CA MET A 127 1.50 14.39 8.69
C MET A 127 0.92 12.98 8.52
N ILE A 128 0.14 12.50 9.49
CA ILE A 128 -0.56 11.21 9.42
C ILE A 128 -1.57 11.21 8.27
N ARG A 129 -2.37 12.26 8.14
CA ARG A 129 -3.34 12.41 7.05
C ARG A 129 -2.68 12.33 5.67
N ARG A 130 -1.57 13.04 5.47
CA ARG A 130 -0.78 12.98 4.22
C ARG A 130 -0.26 11.58 3.94
N ALA A 131 0.23 10.87 4.96
CA ALA A 131 0.69 9.49 4.82
C ALA A 131 -0.46 8.55 4.42
N ARG A 132 -1.65 8.71 5.02
CA ARG A 132 -2.85 7.95 4.68
C ARG A 132 -3.29 8.21 3.23
N GLU A 133 -3.39 9.48 2.84
CA GLU A 133 -3.84 9.90 1.50
C GLU A 133 -2.87 9.45 0.40
N THR A 134 -1.56 9.49 0.67
CA THR A 134 -0.52 8.98 -0.25
C THR A 134 -0.72 7.49 -0.56
N ARG A 135 -1.20 6.72 0.43
CA ARG A 135 -1.53 5.30 0.29
C ARG A 135 -2.96 5.05 -0.22
N ARG A 136 -3.72 6.11 -0.54
CA ARG A 136 -5.11 6.06 -1.02
C ARG A 136 -6.07 5.31 -0.09
N LEU A 137 -5.83 5.36 1.22
CA LEU A 137 -6.68 4.72 2.21
C LEU A 137 -7.77 5.67 2.69
N SER A 138 -8.99 5.14 2.85
CA SER A 138 -10.05 5.85 3.58
C SER A 138 -9.71 5.90 5.07
N GLN A 139 -10.32 6.82 5.82
CA GLN A 139 -10.14 6.88 7.28
C GLN A 139 -10.58 5.57 7.96
N GLN A 140 -11.62 4.90 7.44
CA GLN A 140 -12.06 3.60 7.96
C GLN A 140 -10.98 2.52 7.70
N ALA A 141 -10.54 2.37 6.45
CA ALA A 141 -9.54 1.36 6.10
C ALA A 141 -8.22 1.56 6.85
N PHE A 142 -7.83 2.81 7.07
CA PHE A 142 -6.64 3.13 7.85
C PHE A 142 -6.84 2.85 9.36
N ALA A 143 -8.03 3.10 9.89
CA ALA A 143 -8.37 2.76 11.27
C ALA A 143 -8.33 1.24 11.50
N ASP A 144 -8.85 0.46 10.55
CA ASP A 144 -8.83 -1.01 10.58
C ASP A 144 -7.39 -1.53 10.56
N LEU A 145 -6.54 -0.96 9.68
CA LEU A 145 -5.12 -1.31 9.59
C LEU A 145 -4.34 -0.93 10.86
N ALA A 146 -4.71 0.16 11.53
CA ALA A 146 -4.09 0.60 12.77
C ALA A 146 -4.69 -0.05 14.04
N GLY A 147 -5.78 -0.82 13.91
CA GLY A 147 -6.46 -1.44 15.06
C GLY A 147 -7.17 -0.44 15.99
N VAL A 148 -7.63 0.70 15.46
CA VAL A 148 -8.31 1.75 16.22
C VAL A 148 -9.68 2.08 15.60
N GLY A 149 -10.53 2.81 16.34
CA GLY A 149 -11.81 3.26 15.79
C GLY A 149 -11.66 4.41 14.79
N ARG A 150 -12.53 4.46 13.76
CA ARG A 150 -12.55 5.56 12.76
C ARG A 150 -12.62 6.96 13.39
N ARG A 151 -13.39 7.11 14.48
CA ARG A 151 -13.49 8.40 15.21
C ARG A 151 -12.13 8.84 15.74
N PHE A 152 -11.31 7.91 16.22
CA PHE A 152 -9.95 8.21 16.69
C PHE A 152 -9.08 8.77 15.57
N ILE A 153 -9.09 8.15 14.38
CA ILE A 153 -8.37 8.67 13.21
C ILE A 153 -8.85 10.07 12.83
N SER A 154 -10.17 10.30 12.79
CA SER A 154 -10.71 11.62 12.48
C SER A 154 -10.28 12.68 13.50
N GLU A 155 -10.38 12.39 14.80
CA GLU A 155 -9.94 13.30 15.86
C GLU A 155 -8.43 13.56 15.83
N LEU A 156 -7.63 12.54 15.51
CA LEU A 156 -6.18 12.63 15.38
C LEU A 156 -5.77 13.48 14.19
N GLU A 157 -6.37 13.24 13.02
CA GLU A 157 -6.10 14.03 11.81
C GLU A 157 -6.54 15.50 11.97
N ASN A 158 -7.55 15.76 12.79
CA ASN A 158 -7.99 17.11 13.15
C ASN A 158 -7.15 17.75 14.27
N GLY A 159 -6.19 17.02 14.88
CA GLY A 159 -5.28 17.56 15.89
C GLY A 159 -5.87 17.70 17.29
N LYS A 160 -6.81 16.82 17.69
CA LYS A 160 -7.36 16.82 19.06
C LYS A 160 -6.23 16.61 20.09
N ALA A 161 -6.10 17.56 21.02
CA ALA A 161 -5.01 17.56 22.01
C ALA A 161 -5.16 16.48 23.10
N THR A 162 -6.37 15.96 23.32
CA THR A 162 -6.71 15.05 24.43
C THR A 162 -6.70 13.57 24.04
N LEU A 163 -5.97 13.20 22.99
CA LEU A 163 -5.87 11.81 22.54
C LEU A 163 -4.88 11.02 23.38
N GLU A 164 -5.19 9.74 23.57
CA GLU A 164 -4.32 8.79 24.24
C GLU A 164 -3.04 8.55 23.42
N PHE A 165 -1.88 8.91 24.00
CA PHE A 165 -0.60 8.91 23.29
C PHE A 165 -0.19 7.53 22.78
N ASP A 166 -0.48 6.45 23.52
CA ASP A 166 -0.18 5.07 23.11
C ASP A 166 -0.88 4.68 21.81
N LYS A 167 -2.14 5.12 21.64
CA LYS A 167 -2.88 4.93 20.38
C LYS A 167 -2.29 5.78 19.26
N VAL A 168 -1.82 6.98 19.56
CA VAL A 168 -1.12 7.83 18.58
C VAL A 168 0.14 7.12 18.07
N LEU A 169 0.96 6.54 18.95
CA LEU A 169 2.14 5.77 18.58
C LEU A 169 1.79 4.55 17.72
N THR A 170 0.69 3.87 18.03
CA THR A 170 0.17 2.74 17.23
C THR A 170 -0.19 3.19 15.81
N VAL A 171 -0.89 4.32 15.69
CA VAL A 171 -1.25 4.91 14.39
C VAL A 171 -0.02 5.39 13.62
N LEU A 172 1.00 5.95 14.28
CA LEU A 172 2.25 6.35 13.63
C LEU A 172 2.97 5.14 13.03
N ARG A 173 3.02 4.02 13.75
CA ARG A 173 3.58 2.76 13.25
C ARG A 173 2.82 2.28 12.01
N ALA A 174 1.49 2.27 12.07
CA ALA A 174 0.63 1.93 10.94
C ALA A 174 0.83 2.88 9.74
N ALA A 175 1.02 4.16 9.99
CA ALA A 175 1.35 5.17 8.97
C ALA A 175 2.77 5.03 8.40
N GLY A 176 3.62 4.17 8.96
CA GLY A 176 5.04 4.06 8.60
C GLY A 176 5.85 5.32 8.97
N ILE A 177 5.46 6.00 10.05
CA ILE A 177 6.13 7.21 10.55
C ILE A 177 6.91 6.82 11.80
N SER A 178 8.20 7.16 11.82
CA SER A 178 9.06 7.03 13.01
C SER A 178 9.14 8.36 13.74
N MET A 179 9.05 8.33 15.06
CA MET A 179 9.19 9.50 15.93
C MET A 179 10.51 9.37 16.70
N PHE A 180 11.29 10.46 16.71
CA PHE A 180 12.55 10.55 17.45
C PHE A 180 12.48 11.78 18.37
N ALA A 181 13.04 11.67 19.56
CA ALA A 181 13.20 12.78 20.49
C ALA A 181 14.67 13.20 20.52
N ARG A 182 14.91 14.50 20.72
CA ARG A 182 16.24 15.10 20.86
C ARG A 182 16.14 16.21 21.91
N ASP A 183 17.15 16.33 22.76
CA ASP A 183 17.28 17.46 23.67
C ASP A 183 17.41 18.79 22.90
N ARG A 184 16.87 19.86 23.48
CA ARG A 184 16.82 21.17 22.85
C ARG A 184 18.13 21.93 23.02
#